data_AF-A0A968HGI1-F1
#
_entry.id   AF-A0A968HGI1-F1
#
_cell.length_a   1.000
_cell.length_b   1.000
_cell.length_c   1.000
_cell.angle_alpha   90.00
_cell.angle_beta   90.00
_cell.angle_gamma   90.00
#
_symmetry.space_group_name_H-M   'P 1'
#
loop_
_entity.id
_entity.type
_entity.pdbx_description
1 polymer ?
#
loop_
_entity_poly.entity_id
_entity_poly.type
_entity_poly.pdbx_seq_one_letter_code
_entity_poly.pdbx_strand_id
1 'polypeptide(L)'
;MDRPTGKTGWFRIMAGGLLLLTAAIPVAAFAVSYPAQLYHREERRDVFVKGDIVYLFHSGTDVVKDAVHVNDTLAVHRITPLCEVVPVGLIKVTSFVGETYIRGEVLAGEIRPDDVARKEKVSCLVISADMCQK
;
A
#
# COMPACT_ATOMS: atom_id res chain seq x y z
N MET A 1 38.81 -11.21 -96.19
CA MET A 1 39.79 -11.78 -95.24
C MET A 1 39.84 -10.85 -94.06
N ASP A 2 39.22 -11.24 -92.95
CA ASP A 2 39.85 -11.33 -91.62
C ASP A 2 38.78 -11.66 -90.58
N ARG A 3 38.99 -12.81 -89.93
CA ARG A 3 38.34 -13.24 -88.68
C ARG A 3 39.29 -12.83 -87.56
N PRO A 4 38.79 -12.41 -86.39
CA PRO A 4 38.71 -13.35 -85.26
C PRO A 4 37.48 -13.09 -84.35
N THR A 5 36.68 -14.08 -83.95
CA THR A 5 36.83 -15.05 -82.83
C THR A 5 37.00 -14.45 -81.43
N GLY A 6 36.07 -14.81 -80.52
CA GLY A 6 36.24 -14.75 -79.06
C GLY A 6 34.95 -14.35 -78.34
N LYS A 7 33.99 -15.26 -78.07
CA LYS A 7 33.85 -16.10 -76.86
C LYS A 7 33.84 -15.33 -75.53
N THR A 8 32.71 -15.45 -74.82
CA THR A 8 32.41 -15.50 -73.36
C THR A 8 31.14 -14.67 -73.12
N GLY A 9 29.97 -15.21 -72.77
CA GLY A 9 29.68 -16.19 -71.75
C GLY A 9 29.52 -15.48 -70.41
N TRP A 10 28.28 -15.23 -69.96
CA TRP A 10 27.74 -15.84 -68.74
C TRP A 10 26.34 -15.32 -68.38
N PHE A 11 25.52 -16.28 -67.99
CA PHE A 11 24.15 -16.19 -67.49
C PHE A 11 24.01 -15.18 -66.35
N ARG A 12 22.93 -14.39 -66.38
CA ARG A 12 22.27 -13.91 -65.16
C ARG A 12 20.76 -14.09 -65.29
N ILE A 13 20.30 -15.20 -64.72
CA ILE A 13 18.88 -15.46 -64.47
C ILE A 13 18.52 -14.82 -63.12
N MET A 14 17.39 -14.14 -63.14
CA MET A 14 16.64 -13.53 -62.04
C MET A 14 16.17 -14.54 -60.98
N ALA A 15 16.06 -14.08 -59.74
CA ALA A 15 15.10 -14.45 -58.67
C ALA A 15 15.81 -14.26 -57.32
N GLY A 16 15.27 -13.58 -56.30
CA GLY A 16 13.87 -13.38 -55.96
C GLY A 16 13.63 -13.96 -54.57
N GLY A 17 13.83 -13.13 -53.54
CA GLY A 17 13.12 -13.21 -52.26
C GLY A 17 13.56 -14.24 -51.21
N LEU A 18 13.31 -13.85 -49.94
CA LEU A 18 13.17 -14.68 -48.74
C LEU A 18 14.51 -15.13 -48.11
N LEU A 19 14.84 -14.93 -46.83
CA LEU A 19 14.03 -14.95 -45.61
C LEU A 19 14.85 -14.22 -44.50
N LEU A 20 14.33 -13.14 -43.93
CA LEU A 20 14.93 -12.46 -42.77
C LEU A 20 14.68 -13.32 -41.51
N LEU A 21 15.70 -14.03 -41.02
CA LEU A 21 15.69 -14.57 -39.66
C LEU A 21 15.87 -13.42 -38.68
N THR A 22 14.76 -12.87 -38.17
CA THR A 22 14.78 -12.01 -36.99
C THR A 22 15.01 -12.89 -35.77
N ALA A 23 16.21 -12.80 -35.20
CA ALA A 23 16.55 -13.39 -33.91
C ALA A 23 15.63 -12.81 -32.82
N ALA A 24 14.71 -13.61 -32.31
CA ALA A 24 13.99 -13.29 -31.08
C ALA A 24 14.96 -13.48 -29.91
N ILE A 25 15.66 -12.42 -29.53
CA ILE A 25 16.43 -12.38 -28.28
C ILE A 25 15.38 -12.23 -27.17
N PRO A 26 15.22 -13.20 -26.25
CA PRO A 26 14.36 -13.00 -25.10
C PRO A 26 14.99 -11.89 -24.25
N VAL A 27 14.32 -10.75 -24.18
CA VAL A 27 14.66 -9.69 -23.24
C VAL A 27 14.47 -10.29 -21.85
N ALA A 28 15.57 -10.55 -21.15
CA ALA A 28 15.54 -11.02 -19.78
C ALA A 28 14.78 -9.99 -18.94
N ALA A 29 13.57 -10.34 -18.52
CA ALA A 29 12.82 -9.57 -17.53
C ALA A 29 13.54 -9.73 -16.19
N PHE A 30 14.37 -8.74 -15.83
CA PHE A 30 14.93 -8.69 -14.49
C PHE A 30 13.78 -8.44 -13.51
N ALA A 31 13.48 -9.45 -12.70
CA ALA A 31 12.62 -9.27 -11.53
C ALA A 31 13.37 -8.36 -10.55
N VAL A 32 13.00 -7.07 -10.54
CA VAL A 32 13.51 -6.12 -9.55
C VAL A 32 12.81 -6.44 -8.23
N SER A 33 13.52 -7.12 -7.33
CA SER A 33 13.15 -7.19 -5.93
C SER A 33 13.63 -5.93 -5.25
N TYR A 34 12.72 -5.01 -4.93
CA TYR A 34 13.03 -3.95 -3.99
C TYR A 34 13.16 -4.60 -2.61
N PRO A 35 14.25 -4.37 -1.86
CA PRO A 35 14.27 -4.77 -0.46
C PRO A 35 13.03 -4.16 0.19
N ALA A 36 12.31 -4.94 0.99
CA ALA A 36 11.24 -4.40 1.80
C ALA A 36 11.83 -3.21 2.55
N GLN A 37 11.42 -2.00 2.20
CA GLN A 37 11.64 -0.86 3.05
C GLN A 37 10.83 -1.18 4.30
N LEU A 38 11.48 -1.80 5.29
CA LEU A 38 11.06 -1.67 6.66
C LEU A 38 11.00 -0.16 6.85
N TYR A 39 9.79 0.39 6.73
CA TYR A 39 9.54 1.79 6.95
C TYR A 39 10.11 2.05 8.34
N HIS A 40 11.29 2.64 8.42
CA HIS A 40 11.69 3.46 9.54
C HIS A 40 10.77 4.68 9.46
N ARG A 41 9.49 4.45 9.77
CA ARG A 41 8.60 5.50 10.21
C ARG A 41 9.31 5.99 11.46
N GLU A 42 9.92 7.17 11.38
CA GLU A 42 10.35 7.88 12.59
C GLU A 42 9.23 7.67 13.61
N GLU A 43 9.58 7.05 14.73
CA GLU A 43 8.64 6.71 15.78
C GLU A 43 7.87 8.00 16.05
N ARG A 44 6.61 8.06 15.60
CA ARG A 44 5.77 9.22 15.89
C ARG A 44 5.58 9.16 17.39
N ARG A 45 6.38 9.94 18.11
CA ARG A 45 6.37 10.04 19.57
C ARG A 45 5.15 10.83 20.06
N ASP A 46 4.09 10.82 19.27
CA ASP A 46 2.81 11.41 19.63
C ASP A 46 2.20 10.45 20.66
N VAL A 47 2.09 10.92 21.90
CA VAL A 47 1.31 10.24 22.93
C VAL A 47 0.04 11.05 23.12
N PHE A 48 -1.10 10.41 22.89
CA PHE A 48 -2.42 10.96 23.13
C PHE A 48 -2.86 10.60 24.54
N VAL A 49 -3.24 11.61 25.31
CA VAL A 49 -3.68 11.52 26.69
C VAL A 49 -5.12 11.98 26.84
N LYS A 50 -5.69 11.81 28.02
CA LYS A 50 -7.08 12.17 28.31
C LYS A 50 -7.44 13.59 27.83
N GLY A 51 -8.53 13.69 27.08
CA GLY A 51 -9.04 14.94 26.50
C GLY A 51 -8.55 15.22 25.09
N ASP A 52 -7.49 14.53 24.63
CA ASP A 52 -7.01 14.68 23.26
C ASP A 52 -8.00 14.11 22.26
N ILE A 53 -8.03 14.74 21.09
CA ILE A 53 -8.80 14.28 19.94
C ILE A 53 -7.92 13.39 19.08
N VAL A 54 -8.46 12.25 18.68
CA VAL A 54 -7.77 11.27 17.84
C VAL A 54 -8.65 10.82 16.70
N TYR A 55 -8.00 10.42 15.61
CA TYR A 55 -8.65 9.84 14.45
C TYR A 55 -8.33 8.35 14.36
N LEU A 56 -9.35 7.57 14.06
CA LEU A 56 -9.27 6.13 13.88
C LEU A 56 -9.62 5.79 12.44
N PHE A 57 -8.81 4.96 11.80
CA PHE A 57 -9.07 4.41 10.47
C PHE A 57 -9.72 3.03 10.55
N HIS A 58 -10.72 2.79 9.71
CA HIS A 58 -11.30 1.46 9.50
C HIS A 58 -11.49 1.18 8.01
N SER A 59 -11.40 -0.09 7.62
CA SER A 59 -11.51 -0.52 6.20
C SER A 59 -12.90 -1.04 5.79
N GLY A 60 -13.81 -1.33 6.74
CA GLY A 60 -15.12 -1.90 6.45
C GLY A 60 -16.27 -0.96 6.80
N THR A 61 -16.80 -0.21 5.83
CA THR A 61 -17.79 0.85 6.07
C THR A 61 -19.06 0.34 6.74
N ASP A 62 -19.75 -0.64 6.15
CA ASP A 62 -21.07 -1.07 6.65
C ASP A 62 -20.97 -1.78 8.00
N VAL A 63 -20.06 -2.75 8.12
CA VAL A 63 -19.84 -3.51 9.36
C VAL A 63 -19.42 -2.61 10.52
N VAL A 64 -18.62 -1.58 10.25
CA VAL A 64 -18.21 -0.63 11.30
C VAL A 64 -19.37 0.28 11.70
N LYS A 65 -20.15 0.78 10.74
CA LYS A 65 -21.30 1.65 11.02
C LYS A 65 -22.42 0.92 11.78
N ASP A 66 -22.56 -0.38 11.59
CA ASP A 66 -23.51 -1.21 12.34
C ASP A 66 -23.04 -1.52 13.77
N ALA A 67 -21.73 -1.66 13.99
CA ALA A 67 -21.18 -2.06 15.28
C ALA A 67 -20.80 -0.86 16.18
N VAL A 68 -20.30 0.22 15.58
CA VAL A 68 -19.75 1.39 16.28
C VAL A 68 -20.70 2.58 16.12
N HIS A 69 -20.99 3.25 17.21
CA HIS A 69 -21.93 4.35 17.31
C HIS A 69 -21.30 5.54 18.06
N VAL A 70 -21.85 6.72 17.83
CA VAL A 70 -21.45 7.92 18.59
C VAL A 70 -21.73 7.70 20.08
N ASN A 71 -20.79 8.15 20.93
CA ASN A 71 -20.71 7.91 22.37
C ASN A 71 -20.28 6.52 22.82
N ASP A 72 -20.03 5.57 21.91
CA ASP A 72 -19.38 4.33 22.29
C ASP A 72 -18.00 4.57 22.89
N THR A 73 -17.60 3.70 23.81
CA THR A 73 -16.23 3.65 24.32
C THR A 73 -15.53 2.43 23.75
N LEU A 74 -14.41 2.66 23.07
CA LEU A 74 -13.57 1.64 22.44
C LEU A 74 -12.37 1.34 23.34
N ALA A 75 -12.11 0.06 23.57
CA ALA A 75 -10.93 -0.39 24.30
C ALA A 75 -9.71 -0.39 23.37
N VAL A 76 -8.63 0.24 23.81
CA VAL A 76 -7.42 0.42 23.00
C VAL A 76 -6.32 -0.50 23.47
N HIS A 77 -5.71 -1.19 22.51
CA HIS A 77 -4.67 -2.18 22.75
C HIS A 77 -3.44 -1.89 21.89
N ARG A 78 -2.26 -2.17 22.46
CA ARG A 78 -0.99 -2.15 21.74
C ARG A 78 -0.55 -3.58 21.46
N ILE A 79 -0.11 -3.83 20.23
CA ILE A 79 0.52 -5.09 19.85
C ILE A 79 2.03 -4.90 19.97
N THR A 80 2.67 -5.63 20.87
CA THR A 80 4.12 -5.54 21.06
C THR A 80 4.86 -6.29 19.93
N PRO A 81 6.17 -6.07 19.74
CA PRO A 81 6.97 -6.87 18.80
C PRO A 81 6.96 -8.37 19.10
N LEU A 82 6.58 -8.76 20.31
CA LEU A 82 6.41 -10.16 20.74
C LEU A 82 4.98 -10.69 20.48
N CYS A 83 4.16 -9.94 19.73
CA CYS A 83 2.75 -10.23 19.44
C CYS A 83 1.84 -10.27 20.68
N GLU A 84 2.25 -9.65 21.80
CA GLU A 84 1.42 -9.53 22.99
C GLU A 84 0.41 -8.40 22.82
N VAL A 85 -0.82 -8.60 23.29
CA VAL A 85 -1.89 -7.60 23.25
C VAL A 85 -2.00 -6.96 24.63
N VAL A 86 -1.55 -5.71 24.75
CA VAL A 86 -1.51 -4.98 26.02
C VAL A 86 -2.61 -3.90 26.03
N PRO A 87 -3.49 -3.83 27.03
CA PRO A 87 -4.46 -2.74 27.15
C PRO A 87 -3.73 -1.42 27.48
N VAL A 88 -4.01 -0.36 26.75
CA VAL A 88 -3.30 0.93 26.89
C VAL A 88 -4.21 2.13 27.09
N GLY A 89 -5.51 2.02 26.83
CA GLY A 89 -6.43 3.14 27.03
C GLY A 89 -7.86 2.92 26.57
N LEU A 90 -8.62 4.01 26.58
CA LEU A 90 -10.03 4.08 26.19
C LEU A 90 -10.28 5.31 25.34
N ILE A 91 -11.04 5.16 24.25
CA ILE A 91 -11.45 6.28 23.37
C ILE A 91 -12.97 6.33 23.29
N LYS A 92 -13.56 7.50 23.49
CA LYS A 92 -14.97 7.76 23.22
C LYS A 92 -15.17 8.21 21.78
N VAL A 93 -16.09 7.58 21.07
CA VAL A 93 -16.47 7.99 19.71
C VAL A 93 -17.25 9.30 19.75
N THR A 94 -16.81 10.30 18.99
CA THR A 94 -17.46 11.62 18.92
C THR A 94 -18.21 11.84 17.61
N SER A 95 -17.66 11.38 16.47
CA SER A 95 -18.32 11.46 15.17
C SER A 95 -17.65 10.56 14.13
N PHE A 96 -18.32 10.36 13.00
CA PHE A 96 -17.74 9.79 11.78
C PHE A 96 -17.23 10.92 10.88
N VAL A 97 -16.11 10.68 10.20
CA VAL A 97 -15.48 11.63 9.27
C VAL A 97 -15.31 10.94 7.92
N GLY A 98 -16.19 11.27 6.99
CA GLY A 98 -16.30 10.53 5.73
C GLY A 98 -16.70 9.08 5.96
N GLU A 99 -16.21 8.19 5.09
CA GLU A 99 -16.62 6.77 5.06
C GLU A 99 -15.69 5.83 5.83
N THR A 100 -14.47 6.28 6.17
CA THR A 100 -13.40 5.40 6.66
C THR A 100 -12.76 5.89 7.96
N TYR A 101 -13.15 7.05 8.47
CA TYR A 101 -12.56 7.62 9.67
C TYR A 101 -13.60 7.86 10.77
N ILE A 102 -13.15 7.67 12.00
CA ILE A 102 -13.89 7.97 13.21
C ILE A 102 -13.08 9.01 13.98
N ARG A 103 -13.74 10.06 14.45
CA ARG A 103 -13.17 11.03 15.39
C ARG A 103 -13.53 10.60 16.81
N GLY A 104 -12.54 10.50 17.68
CA GLY A 104 -12.72 10.16 19.09
C GLY A 104 -12.02 11.10 20.05
N GLU A 105 -12.39 11.01 21.31
CA GLU A 105 -11.74 11.69 22.44
C GLU A 105 -11.15 10.65 23.38
N VAL A 106 -9.90 10.82 23.80
CA VAL A 106 -9.25 9.91 24.75
C VAL A 106 -9.88 10.10 26.14
N LEU A 107 -10.39 9.01 26.72
CA LEU A 107 -10.95 9.03 28.08
C LEU A 107 -9.90 8.68 29.15
N ALA A 108 -8.97 7.78 28.81
CA ALA A 108 -7.94 7.29 29.72
C ALA A 108 -6.79 6.62 28.97
N GLY A 109 -5.62 6.61 29.60
CA GLY A 109 -4.44 5.89 29.11
C GLY A 109 -3.46 6.75 28.31
N GLU A 110 -2.40 6.08 27.84
CA GLU A 110 -1.35 6.65 26.99
C GLU A 110 -1.38 5.94 25.63
N ILE A 111 -2.14 6.53 24.71
CA ILE A 111 -2.40 5.97 23.39
C ILE A 111 -1.39 6.53 22.41
N ARG A 112 -0.95 5.73 21.45
CA ARG A 112 -0.01 6.13 20.41
C ARG A 112 -0.60 5.85 19.03
N PRO A 113 -0.07 6.48 17.98
CA PRO A 113 -0.28 6.00 16.62
C PRO A 113 0.02 4.51 16.53
N ASP A 114 -0.72 3.83 15.66
CA ASP A 114 -0.65 2.39 15.41
C ASP A 114 -1.21 1.47 16.53
N ASP A 115 -1.68 2.03 17.65
CA ASP A 115 -2.52 1.30 18.59
C ASP A 115 -3.88 0.94 17.95
N VAL A 116 -4.54 -0.10 18.47
CA VAL A 116 -5.79 -0.64 17.91
C VAL A 116 -6.94 -0.45 18.89
N ALA A 117 -7.90 0.39 18.49
CA ALA A 117 -9.18 0.53 19.16
C ALA A 117 -10.14 -0.59 18.72
N ARG A 118 -10.81 -1.24 19.67
CA ARG A 118 -11.71 -2.37 19.39
C ARG A 118 -13.07 -2.18 20.03
N LYS A 119 -14.08 -2.62 19.29
CA LYS A 119 -15.42 -2.93 19.81
C LYS A 119 -15.92 -4.18 19.09
N GLU A 120 -16.25 -5.21 19.88
CA GLU A 120 -16.70 -6.50 19.37
C GLU A 120 -15.70 -7.08 18.34
N LYS A 121 -16.16 -7.31 17.10
CA LYS A 121 -15.35 -7.86 15.98
C LYS A 121 -14.69 -6.76 15.14
N VAL A 122 -14.95 -5.50 15.44
CA VAL A 122 -14.42 -4.36 14.71
C VAL A 122 -13.12 -3.87 15.35
N SER A 123 -12.13 -3.61 14.51
CA SER A 123 -10.86 -3.02 14.89
C SER A 123 -10.60 -1.77 14.06
N CYS A 124 -10.21 -0.69 14.72
CA CYS A 124 -9.86 0.58 14.10
C CYS A 124 -8.42 0.96 14.50
N LEU A 125 -7.63 1.42 13.54
CA LEU A 125 -6.24 1.83 13.75
C LEU A 125 -6.19 3.29 14.20
N VAL A 126 -5.48 3.59 15.29
CA VAL A 126 -5.21 4.98 15.70
C VAL A 126 -4.16 5.59 14.76
N ILE A 127 -4.48 6.70 14.09
CA ILE A 127 -3.60 7.25 13.05
C ILE A 127 -2.95 8.60 13.40
N SER A 128 -3.65 9.50 14.09
CA SER A 128 -3.17 10.86 14.38
C SER A 128 -4.11 11.63 15.32
N ALA A 129 -3.64 12.77 15.85
CA ALA A 129 -4.47 13.81 16.45
C ALA A 129 -4.94 14.89 15.43
N ASP A 130 -4.25 15.01 14.31
CA ASP A 130 -4.58 15.97 13.25
C ASP A 130 -4.97 15.26 11.95
N MET A 131 -6.05 15.70 11.30
CA MET A 131 -6.29 15.38 9.89
C MET A 131 -5.37 16.25 9.04
N CYS A 132 -4.81 15.71 7.95
CA CYS A 132 -4.04 16.50 6.99
C CYS A 132 -4.84 17.75 6.60
N GLN A 133 -4.42 18.92 7.08
CA GLN A 133 -4.94 20.19 6.61
C GLN A 133 -4.42 20.37 5.18
N LYS A 134 -5.34 20.62 4.25
CA LYS A 134 -5.00 20.92 2.85
C LYS A 134 -4.32 22.27 2.74
#